data_AF-A0A419SN67-F1
#
_entry.id   AF-A0A419SN67-F1
#
_cell.length_a   1.000
_cell.length_b   1.000
_cell.length_c   1.000
_cell.angle_alpha   90.00
_cell.angle_beta   90.00
_cell.angle_gamma   90.00
#
_symmetry.space_group_name_H-M   'P 1'
#
loop_
_entity.id
_entity.type
_entity.pdbx_description
1 polymer ?
#
loop_
_entity_poly.entity_id
_entity_poly.type
_entity_poly.pdbx_seq_one_letter_code
_entity_poly.pdbx_strand_id
1 'polypeptide(L)'
;MRKYIVYLCLTIGLLSLMVFIKIWVIPFLLWNLFPQNDLISKIYEVMIILFGGCAFLLFTLQGYLGKRVFQFHWSTHFLLHSIVQLPFALHVLFEGLRKSRLMLDWGHVFTEGWYGLLAEPTRLILMAYHGTDVFAIAASFLFLALGRKIEIADEQQLWDQARKRMKVGRV
;
A
#
# COMPACT_ATOMS: atom_id res chain seq x y z
N MET A 1 19.67 -1.06 12.53
CA MET A 1 19.56 -1.97 11.36
C MET A 1 18.38 -2.94 11.46
N ARG A 2 18.26 -3.79 12.49
CA ARG A 2 17.19 -4.80 12.62
C ARG A 2 15.76 -4.26 12.42
N LYS A 3 15.43 -3.11 13.01
CA LYS A 3 14.09 -2.47 12.88
C LYS A 3 13.71 -2.12 11.43
N TYR A 4 14.68 -1.65 10.64
CA TYR A 4 14.47 -1.26 9.23
C TYR A 4 14.18 -2.48 8.36
N ILE A 5 14.97 -3.55 8.54
CA ILE A 5 14.79 -4.80 7.81
C ILE A 5 13.44 -5.43 8.15
N VAL A 6 13.07 -5.47 9.43
CA VAL A 6 11.76 -6.01 9.84
C VAL A 6 10.61 -5.22 9.22
N TYR A 7 10.67 -3.88 9.25
CA TYR A 7 9.66 -3.03 8.62
C TYR A 7 9.56 -3.28 7.11
N LEU A 8 10.70 -3.36 6.41
CA LEU A 8 10.74 -3.63 4.98
C LEU A 8 10.19 -5.02 4.65
N CYS A 9 10.63 -6.07 5.36
CA CYS A 9 10.14 -7.43 5.14
C CYS A 9 8.64 -7.55 5.39
N LEU A 10 8.12 -6.90 6.46
CA LEU A 10 6.69 -6.90 6.75
C LEU A 10 5.90 -6.18 5.66
N THR A 11 6.37 -5.00 5.25
CA THR A 11 5.72 -4.17 4.24
C THR A 11 5.74 -4.86 2.86
N ILE A 12 6.92 -5.29 2.42
CA ILE A 12 7.08 -5.96 1.13
C ILE A 12 6.35 -7.30 1.15
N GLY A 13 6.41 -8.05 2.26
CA GLY A 13 5.70 -9.33 2.39
C GLY A 13 4.19 -9.18 2.28
N LEU A 14 3.59 -8.18 2.95
CA LEU A 14 2.16 -7.91 2.86
C LEU A 14 1.73 -7.48 1.45
N LEU A 15 2.49 -6.58 0.82
CA LEU A 15 2.20 -6.14 -0.55
C LEU A 15 2.38 -7.28 -1.56
N SER A 16 3.44 -8.08 -1.45
CA SER A 16 3.65 -9.28 -2.27
C SER A 16 2.49 -10.27 -2.14
N LEU A 17 1.99 -10.48 -0.92
CA LEU A 17 0.83 -11.35 -0.69
C LEU A 17 -0.43 -10.81 -1.38
N MET A 18 -0.67 -9.49 -1.31
CA MET A 18 -1.79 -8.87 -2.00
C MET A 18 -1.67 -9.01 -3.53
N VAL A 19 -0.48 -8.78 -4.07
CA VAL A 19 -0.19 -8.96 -5.50
C VAL A 19 -0.44 -10.41 -5.91
N PHE A 20 0.02 -11.38 -5.12
CA PHE A 20 -0.22 -12.80 -5.37
C PHE A 20 -1.71 -13.14 -5.38
N ILE A 21 -2.46 -12.66 -4.39
CA ILE A 21 -3.91 -12.88 -4.32
C ILE A 21 -4.61 -12.27 -5.55
N LYS A 22 -4.22 -11.04 -5.92
CA LYS A 22 -4.80 -10.33 -7.07
C LYS A 22 -4.54 -11.04 -8.40
N ILE A 23 -3.30 -11.48 -8.66
CA ILE A 23 -2.93 -12.09 -9.95
C ILE A 23 -3.43 -13.54 -10.04
N TRP A 24 -3.33 -14.31 -8.96
CA TRP A 24 -3.53 -15.77 -9.04
C TRP A 24 -4.85 -16.19 -8.42
N VAL A 25 -5.08 -15.83 -7.16
CA VAL A 25 -6.19 -16.37 -6.37
C VAL A 25 -7.53 -15.87 -6.90
N ILE A 26 -7.65 -14.57 -7.18
CA ILE A 26 -8.91 -13.97 -7.65
C ILE A 26 -9.30 -14.53 -9.04
N PRO A 27 -8.44 -14.49 -10.07
CA PRO A 27 -8.81 -15.03 -11.39
C PRO A 27 -9.11 -16.53 -11.34
N PHE A 28 -8.36 -17.30 -10.54
CA PHE A 28 -8.61 -18.73 -10.36
C PHE A 28 -9.97 -19.00 -9.72
N LEU A 29 -10.35 -18.28 -8.66
CA LEU A 29 -11.65 -18.45 -8.02
C LEU A 29 -12.79 -18.03 -8.94
N LEU A 30 -12.65 -16.90 -9.64
CA LEU A 30 -13.67 -16.41 -10.57
C LEU A 30 -13.88 -17.38 -11.73
N TRP A 31 -12.80 -17.90 -12.32
CA TRP A 31 -12.87 -18.89 -13.39
C TRP A 31 -13.63 -20.16 -12.98
N ASN A 32 -13.38 -20.68 -11.77
CA ASN A 32 -14.01 -21.90 -11.30
C ASN A 32 -15.47 -21.71 -10.87
N LEU A 33 -15.82 -20.57 -10.27
CA LEU A 33 -17.14 -20.34 -9.70
C LEU A 33 -18.13 -19.74 -10.70
N PHE A 34 -17.65 -19.00 -11.69
CA PHE A 34 -18.48 -18.30 -12.66
C PHE A 34 -17.83 -18.39 -14.05
N PRO A 35 -18.04 -19.46 -14.83
CA PRO A 35 -17.30 -19.65 -16.08
C PRO A 35 -17.82 -18.84 -17.28
N GLN A 36 -19.06 -18.31 -17.27
CA GLN A 36 -19.66 -17.67 -18.46
C GLN A 36 -20.68 -16.55 -18.15
N ASN A 37 -20.29 -15.52 -17.41
CA ASN A 37 -21.20 -14.40 -17.09
C ASN A 37 -20.48 -13.05 -17.11
N ASP A 38 -21.13 -12.02 -17.67
CA ASP A 38 -20.67 -10.62 -17.58
C ASP A 38 -20.49 -10.14 -16.12
N LEU A 39 -21.14 -10.85 -15.19
CA LEU A 39 -20.97 -10.68 -13.74
C LEU A 39 -19.51 -10.85 -13.30
N ILE A 40 -18.71 -11.70 -13.97
CA ILE A 40 -17.30 -11.96 -13.62
C ILE A 40 -16.47 -10.68 -13.73
N SER A 41 -16.60 -9.95 -14.84
CA SER A 41 -15.84 -8.72 -15.09
C SER A 41 -16.17 -7.66 -14.04
N LYS A 42 -17.46 -7.50 -13.72
CA LYS A 42 -17.91 -6.54 -12.69
C LYS A 42 -17.42 -6.91 -11.30
N ILE A 43 -17.48 -8.19 -10.93
CA ILE A 43 -16.94 -8.66 -9.64
C ILE A 43 -15.44 -8.43 -9.60
N TYR A 44 -14.73 -8.73 -10.69
CA TYR A 44 -13.27 -8.53 -10.78
C TYR A 44 -12.88 -7.06 -10.59
N GLU A 45 -13.55 -6.13 -11.27
CA GLU A 45 -13.34 -4.68 -11.12
C GLU A 45 -13.59 -4.21 -9.68
N VAL A 46 -14.69 -4.66 -9.05
CA VAL A 46 -14.99 -4.34 -7.64
C VAL A 46 -13.90 -4.88 -6.72
N MET A 47 -13.42 -6.11 -6.96
CA MET A 47 -12.31 -6.67 -6.18
C MET A 47 -11.02 -5.88 -6.36
N ILE A 48 -10.68 -5.43 -7.58
CA ILE A 48 -9.52 -4.56 -7.81
C ILE A 48 -9.63 -3.27 -7.00
N ILE A 49 -10.78 -2.61 -7.04
CA ILE A 49 -11.02 -1.35 -6.28
C ILE A 49 -10.85 -1.60 -4.79
N LEU A 50 -11.42 -2.69 -4.26
CA LEU A 50 -11.28 -3.06 -2.85
C LEU A 50 -9.82 -3.34 -2.46
N PHE A 51 -9.08 -4.10 -3.28
CA PHE A 51 -7.66 -4.37 -3.03
C PHE A 51 -6.81 -3.10 -3.09
N GLY A 52 -7.12 -2.19 -4.00
CA GLY A 52 -6.51 -0.86 -4.06
C GLY A 52 -6.75 -0.05 -2.80
N GLY A 53 -8.00 0.03 -2.36
CA GLY A 53 -8.38 0.70 -1.11
C GLY A 53 -7.64 0.10 0.10
N CYS A 54 -7.59 -1.23 0.19
CA CYS A 54 -6.82 -1.93 1.21
C CYS A 54 -5.33 -1.60 1.17
N ALA A 55 -4.72 -1.49 -0.02
CA ALA A 55 -3.32 -1.11 -0.16
C ALA A 55 -3.05 0.31 0.36
N PHE A 56 -3.93 1.28 0.09
CA PHE A 56 -3.83 2.64 0.66
C PHE A 56 -4.01 2.67 2.18
N LEU A 57 -4.93 1.85 2.72
CA LEU A 57 -5.08 1.69 4.17
C LEU A 57 -3.82 1.07 4.80
N LEU A 58 -3.17 0.11 4.13
CA LEU A 58 -1.90 -0.44 4.59
C LEU A 58 -0.80 0.62 4.64
N PHE A 59 -0.72 1.53 3.67
CA PHE A 59 0.24 2.64 3.75
C PHE A 59 -0.05 3.58 4.92
N THR A 60 -1.33 3.81 5.23
CA THR A 60 -1.73 4.56 6.44
C THR A 60 -1.27 3.84 7.71
N LEU A 61 -1.54 2.53 7.80
CA LEU A 61 -1.10 1.71 8.93
C LEU A 61 0.43 1.70 9.07
N GLN A 62 1.15 1.59 7.96
CA GLN A 62 2.61 1.67 7.95
C GLN A 62 3.11 3.04 8.39
N GLY A 63 2.44 4.11 7.99
CA GLY A 63 2.66 5.47 8.48
C GLY A 63 2.63 5.52 10.00
N TYR A 64 1.55 4.98 10.58
CA TYR A 64 1.33 4.90 12.02
C TYR A 64 2.39 4.04 12.73
N LEU A 65 2.60 2.80 12.27
CA LEU A 65 3.56 1.86 12.85
C LEU A 65 4.99 2.39 12.77
N GLY A 66 5.36 3.00 11.65
CA GLY A 66 6.69 3.58 11.47
C GLY A 66 6.97 4.73 12.44
N LYS A 67 5.96 5.54 12.81
CA LYS A 67 6.10 6.58 13.85
C LYS A 67 6.10 5.98 15.26
N ARG A 68 5.15 5.11 15.58
CA ARG A 68 4.87 4.69 16.97
C ARG A 68 5.68 3.48 17.41
N VAL A 69 5.73 2.44 16.59
CA VAL A 69 6.40 1.16 16.94
C VAL A 69 7.88 1.23 16.60
N PHE A 70 8.20 1.67 15.38
CA PHE A 70 9.58 1.68 14.90
C PHE A 70 10.33 2.99 15.17
N GLN A 71 9.62 4.05 15.54
CA GLN A 71 10.17 5.37 15.91
C GLN A 71 11.06 5.98 14.82
N PHE A 72 10.70 5.79 13.55
CA PHE A 72 11.45 6.33 12.43
C PHE A 72 11.27 7.84 12.31
N HIS A 73 12.40 8.53 12.09
CA HIS A 73 12.39 9.91 11.65
C HIS A 73 11.75 10.03 10.26
N TRP A 74 11.28 11.23 9.93
CA TRP A 74 10.56 11.47 8.68
C TRP A 74 11.37 11.12 7.43
N SER A 75 12.63 11.57 7.36
CA SER A 75 13.51 11.28 6.23
C SER A 75 13.77 9.79 6.05
N THR A 76 14.03 9.07 7.14
CA THR A 76 14.26 7.63 7.10
C THR A 76 13.02 6.87 6.66
N HIS A 77 11.83 7.25 7.15
CA HIS A 77 10.60 6.58 6.77
C HIS A 77 10.24 6.82 5.31
N PHE A 78 10.46 8.04 4.82
CA PHE A 78 10.28 8.37 3.41
C PHE A 78 11.23 7.55 2.54
N LEU A 79 12.50 7.43 2.93
CA LEU A 79 13.48 6.60 2.22
C LEU A 79 13.05 5.12 2.17
N LEU A 80 12.60 4.56 3.30
CA LEU A 80 12.12 3.18 3.36
C LEU A 80 10.88 2.98 2.47
N HIS A 81 9.96 3.93 2.48
CA HIS A 81 8.79 3.88 1.60
C HIS A 81 9.19 3.96 0.12
N SER A 82 10.16 4.81 -0.24
CA SER A 82 10.70 4.84 -1.60
C SER A 82 11.32 3.50 -2.03
N ILE A 83 11.99 2.79 -1.11
CA ILE A 83 12.51 1.43 -1.38
C ILE A 83 11.35 0.45 -1.61
N VAL A 84 10.25 0.56 -0.86
CA VAL A 84 9.06 -0.26 -1.07
C VAL A 84 8.40 0.01 -2.43
N GLN A 85 8.51 1.23 -2.96
CA GLN A 85 8.02 1.59 -4.30
C GLN A 85 8.98 1.17 -5.43
N LEU A 86 10.15 0.59 -5.12
CA LEU A 86 11.15 0.21 -6.12
C LEU A 86 10.62 -0.76 -7.20
N PRO A 87 9.78 -1.77 -6.90
CA PRO A 87 9.16 -2.60 -7.94
C PRO A 87 8.33 -1.80 -8.96
N PHE A 88 7.72 -0.69 -8.54
CA PHE A 88 6.98 0.22 -9.42
C PHE A 88 7.92 0.95 -10.39
N ALA A 89 9.06 1.45 -9.89
CA ALA A 89 10.08 2.07 -10.74
C ALA A 89 10.72 1.07 -11.72
N LEU A 90 10.92 -0.17 -11.27
CA LEU A 90 11.43 -1.25 -12.11
C LEU A 90 10.44 -1.64 -13.22
N HIS A 91 9.13 -1.56 -12.98
CA HIS A 91 8.11 -1.83 -14.01
C HIS A 91 8.32 -0.95 -15.25
N VAL A 92 8.50 0.36 -15.05
CA VAL A 92 8.73 1.34 -16.14
C VAL A 92 10.01 1.00 -16.93
N LEU A 93 11.06 0.56 -16.23
CA LEU A 93 12.31 0.14 -16.88
C LEU A 93 12.14 -1.15 -17.68
N PHE A 94 11.41 -2.14 -17.15
CA PHE A 94 11.13 -3.39 -17.84
C PHE A 94 10.22 -3.21 -19.04
N GLU A 95 9.24 -2.31 -18.97
CA GLU A 95 8.37 -1.97 -20.10
C GLU A 95 9.16 -1.38 -21.27
N GLY A 96 10.17 -0.54 -20.99
CA GLY A 96 11.10 -0.03 -22.00
C GLY A 96 11.96 -1.11 -22.66
N LEU A 97 12.35 -2.14 -21.90
CA LEU A 97 13.19 -3.26 -22.36
C LEU A 97 12.40 -4.37 -23.10
N ARG A 98 11.09 -4.45 -22.85
CA ARG A 98 10.14 -5.44 -23.42
C ARG A 98 10.10 -5.45 -24.95
N LYS A 99 10.52 -4.37 -25.62
CA LYS A 99 10.65 -4.36 -27.08
C LYS A 99 11.72 -5.33 -27.63
N SER A 100 12.54 -5.98 -26.78
CA SER A 100 13.69 -6.76 -27.26
C SER A 100 13.79 -8.23 -26.86
N ARG A 101 13.18 -8.76 -25.78
CA ARG A 101 13.34 -10.19 -25.38
C ARG A 101 12.17 -10.78 -24.59
N LEU A 102 11.80 -12.02 -24.96
CA LEU A 102 10.78 -12.91 -24.36
C LEU A 102 11.13 -13.49 -22.97
N MET A 103 12.29 -13.17 -22.37
CA MET A 103 12.83 -13.92 -21.21
C MET A 103 12.69 -13.24 -19.83
N LEU A 104 11.79 -12.28 -19.67
CA LEU A 104 11.57 -11.55 -18.40
C LEU A 104 10.17 -11.76 -17.79
N ASP A 105 9.48 -12.86 -18.10
CA ASP A 105 8.06 -13.04 -17.80
C ASP A 105 7.71 -12.93 -16.30
N TRP A 106 8.42 -13.64 -15.42
CA TRP A 106 8.04 -13.67 -14.00
C TRP A 106 8.27 -12.35 -13.27
N GLY A 107 9.42 -11.71 -13.53
CA GLY A 107 9.74 -10.41 -12.95
C GLY A 107 8.81 -9.32 -13.48
N HIS A 108 8.46 -9.37 -14.78
CA HIS A 108 7.53 -8.44 -15.38
C HIS A 108 6.13 -8.59 -14.78
N VAL A 109 5.57 -9.80 -14.74
CA VAL A 109 4.25 -10.09 -14.16
C VAL A 109 4.18 -9.65 -12.69
N PHE A 110 5.24 -9.86 -11.92
CA PHE A 110 5.29 -9.39 -10.54
C PHE A 110 5.29 -7.85 -10.44
N THR A 111 6.14 -7.18 -11.21
CA THR A 111 6.20 -5.70 -11.21
C THR A 111 4.92 -5.06 -11.75
N GLU A 112 4.28 -5.67 -12.75
CA GLU A 112 2.98 -5.28 -13.29
C GLU A 112 1.86 -5.49 -12.25
N GLY A 113 1.89 -6.60 -11.52
CA GLY A 113 0.98 -6.84 -10.41
C GLY A 113 1.11 -5.80 -9.29
N TRP A 114 2.35 -5.47 -8.94
CA TRP A 114 2.67 -4.46 -7.93
C TRP A 114 2.20 -3.08 -8.34
N TYR A 115 2.49 -2.71 -9.58
CA TYR A 115 2.03 -1.47 -10.20
C TYR A 115 0.50 -1.41 -10.27
N GLY A 116 -0.11 -2.47 -10.78
CA GLY A 116 -1.56 -2.58 -10.94
C GLY A 116 -2.30 -2.62 -9.61
N LEU A 117 -1.66 -2.97 -8.50
CA LEU A 117 -2.28 -2.92 -7.17
C LEU A 117 -2.67 -1.47 -6.79
N LEU A 118 -1.92 -0.47 -7.27
CA LEU A 118 -2.13 0.94 -6.95
C LEU A 118 -2.75 1.71 -8.12
N ALA A 119 -2.24 1.47 -9.33
CA ALA A 119 -2.63 2.23 -10.51
C ALA A 119 -4.02 1.82 -11.05
N GLU A 120 -4.35 0.52 -11.12
CA GLU A 120 -5.65 0.08 -11.67
C GLU A 120 -6.87 0.58 -10.87
N PRO A 121 -6.90 0.53 -9.53
CA PRO A 121 -8.00 1.11 -8.76
C PRO A 121 -8.20 2.59 -9.08
N THR A 122 -7.08 3.33 -9.20
CA THR A 122 -7.08 4.75 -9.55
C THR A 122 -7.63 4.98 -10.95
N ARG A 123 -7.25 4.13 -11.92
CA ARG A 123 -7.77 4.17 -13.31
C ARG A 123 -9.26 3.87 -13.37
N LEU A 124 -9.71 2.87 -12.64
CA LEU A 124 -11.12 2.48 -12.60
C LEU A 124 -11.99 3.57 -11.98
N ILE A 125 -11.50 4.25 -10.94
CA ILE A 125 -12.24 5.36 -10.28
C ILE A 125 -12.24 6.63 -11.13
N LEU A 126 -11.08 7.01 -11.68
CA LEU A 126 -10.94 8.28 -12.41
C LEU A 126 -11.27 8.17 -13.91
N MET A 127 -11.48 6.96 -14.43
CA MET A 127 -11.69 6.67 -15.86
C MET A 127 -10.62 7.32 -16.76
N ALA A 128 -9.41 7.48 -16.23
CA ALA A 128 -8.28 8.13 -16.91
C ALA A 128 -7.09 7.18 -16.92
N TYR A 129 -6.39 7.09 -18.05
CA TYR A 129 -5.22 6.21 -18.21
C TYR A 129 -3.89 6.96 -18.06
N HIS A 130 -3.87 8.27 -18.32
CA HIS A 130 -2.64 9.06 -18.29
C HIS A 130 -2.42 9.67 -16.89
N GLY A 131 -1.22 9.47 -16.34
CA GLY A 131 -0.80 10.10 -15.10
C GLY A 131 -1.34 9.46 -13.81
N THR A 132 -2.19 8.43 -13.91
CA THR A 132 -2.69 7.68 -12.75
C THR A 132 -1.59 7.07 -11.91
N ASP A 133 -0.45 6.81 -12.52
CA ASP A 133 0.68 6.10 -11.94
C ASP A 133 1.42 7.02 -10.97
N VAL A 134 1.67 8.25 -11.42
CA VAL A 134 2.23 9.33 -10.60
C VAL A 134 1.28 9.65 -9.46
N PHE A 135 -0.03 9.67 -9.74
CA PHE A 135 -1.05 9.87 -8.72
C PHE A 135 -1.06 8.75 -7.67
N ALA A 136 -0.97 7.48 -8.08
CA ALA A 136 -0.95 6.34 -7.16
C ALA A 136 0.29 6.38 -6.25
N ILE A 137 1.47 6.69 -6.80
CA ILE A 137 2.67 6.89 -6.00
C ILE A 137 2.48 8.06 -5.02
N ALA A 138 2.04 9.22 -5.51
CA ALA A 138 1.83 10.40 -4.66
C ALA A 138 0.81 10.13 -3.54
N ALA A 139 -0.27 9.43 -3.87
CA ALA A 139 -1.27 8.98 -2.91
C ALA A 139 -0.65 8.04 -1.86
N SER A 140 0.21 7.10 -2.25
CA SER A 140 0.89 6.22 -1.27
C SER A 140 1.70 7.02 -0.23
N PHE A 141 2.40 8.07 -0.64
CA PHE A 141 3.13 8.97 0.26
C PHE A 141 2.19 9.82 1.11
N LEU A 142 1.07 10.28 0.54
CA LEU A 142 0.05 11.01 1.27
C LEU A 142 -0.57 10.15 2.37
N PHE A 143 -0.98 8.91 2.06
CA PHE A 143 -1.54 7.99 3.05
C PHE A 143 -0.51 7.61 4.13
N LEU A 144 0.77 7.41 3.76
CA LEU A 144 1.85 7.25 4.73
C LEU A 144 1.94 8.48 5.67
N ALA A 145 1.88 9.69 5.11
CA ALA A 145 1.91 10.94 5.88
C ALA A 145 0.70 11.06 6.82
N LEU A 146 -0.50 10.74 6.34
CA LEU A 146 -1.72 10.71 7.15
C LEU A 146 -1.58 9.73 8.31
N GLY A 147 -1.09 8.53 8.04
CA GLY A 147 -0.81 7.52 9.06
C GLY A 147 0.11 8.01 10.18
N ARG A 148 1.14 8.78 9.84
CA ARG A 148 2.04 9.40 10.84
C ARG A 148 1.37 10.52 11.65
N LYS A 149 0.35 11.18 11.10
CA LYS A 149 -0.42 12.21 11.81
C LYS A 149 -1.47 11.63 12.73
N ILE A 150 -1.77 10.33 12.65
CA ILE A 150 -2.69 9.67 13.57
C ILE A 150 -2.13 9.76 14.99
N GLU A 151 -2.82 10.55 15.81
CA GLU A 151 -2.61 10.62 17.25
C GLU A 151 -3.77 9.90 17.91
N ILE A 152 -3.52 8.64 18.29
CA ILE A 152 -4.41 7.98 19.23
C ILE A 152 -4.12 8.64 20.58
N ALA A 153 -5.10 9.39 21.08
CA ALA A 153 -5.05 9.92 22.43
C ALA A 153 -4.99 8.71 23.36
N ASP A 154 -3.84 8.52 24.02
CA ASP A 154 -3.77 7.55 25.11
C ASP A 154 -4.75 8.02 26.18
N GLU A 155 -5.76 7.20 26.49
CA GLU A 155 -6.62 7.44 27.64
C GLU A 155 -5.76 7.69 28.89
N GLN A 156 -4.61 7.03 29.01
CA GLN A 156 -3.64 7.27 30.07
C GLN A 156 -3.08 8.70 30.10
N GLN A 157 -2.80 9.33 28.96
CA GLN A 157 -2.38 10.74 28.93
C GLN A 157 -3.51 11.70 29.31
N LEU A 158 -4.75 11.39 28.92
CA LEU A 158 -5.93 12.14 29.35
C LEU A 158 -6.15 12.02 30.87
N TRP A 159 -6.04 10.81 31.42
CA TRP A 159 -6.12 10.55 32.86
C TRP A 159 -4.98 11.22 33.64
N ASP A 160 -3.75 11.22 33.13
CA ASP A 160 -2.60 11.87 33.77
C ASP A 160 -2.70 13.40 33.73
N GLN A 161 -3.19 13.98 32.63
CA GLN A 161 -3.45 15.42 32.55
C GLN A 161 -4.61 15.83 33.47
N ALA A 162 -5.69 15.04 33.55
CA ALA A 162 -6.79 15.27 34.47
C ALA A 162 -6.33 15.18 35.94
N ARG A 163 -5.47 14.20 36.28
CA ARG A 163 -4.90 14.02 37.61
C ARG A 163 -3.95 15.16 38.00
N LYS A 164 -3.19 15.71 37.04
CA LYS A 164 -2.38 16.92 37.26
C LYS A 164 -3.25 18.15 37.52
N ARG A 165 -4.34 18.35 36.76
CA ARG A 165 -5.28 19.47 37.00
C ARG A 165 -5.97 19.39 38.37
N MET A 166 -6.34 18.19 38.82
CA MET A 166 -6.92 18.00 40.16
C MET A 166 -5.94 18.28 41.30
N LYS A 167 -4.62 18.11 41.11
CA LYS A 167 -3.62 18.47 42.12
C LYS A 167 -3.36 19.98 42.21
N VAL A 168 -3.56 20.73 41.13
CA VAL A 168 -3.35 22.19 41.10
C VAL A 168 -4.54 22.94 41.72
N GLY A 169 -5.73 22.34 41.76
CA GLY A 169 -6.93 22.90 42.41
C GLY A 169 -7.02 22.68 43.93
N ARG A 170 -5.99 22.11 44.58
CA ARG A 170 -5.88 22.08 46.04
C ARG A 170 -4.92 23.18 46.50
N VAL A 171 -5.40 24.41 46.53
CA VAL A 171 -4.82 25.53 47.30
C VAL A 171 -5.95 26.11 48.13
#